data_AF-A0A3D8VCV3-F1
#
_entry.id   AF-A0A3D8VCV3-F1
#
_cell.length_a   1.000
_cell.length_b   1.000
_cell.length_c   1.000
_cell.angle_alpha   90.00
_cell.angle_beta   90.00
_cell.angle_gamma   90.00
#
_symmetry.space_group_name_H-M   'P 1'
#
loop_
_entity.id
_entity.type
_entity.pdbx_description
1 polymer ?
#
loop_
_entity_poly.entity_id
_entity_poly.type
_entity_poly.pdbx_seq_one_letter_code
_entity_poly.pdbx_strand_id
1 'polypeptide(L)'
;MKKLLLAAAFAALSSNAVAGGVDVSAYVRRDQFTDLKISPGGQYLAATIPMEDRSVLAVIERGTNKLTGTFKMPRDNYIADFEWVGPERVVLSAAEKFGSLDEPQLTGELFAMNADGGKAEMLVGYRTQDGGLGTTIKPKKGNDRIWAYLIPTPVGDGRSALISAQPYSDDPHSSAERIDAFTGRMKRVAIARPSAK
;
A
#
# COMPACT_ATOMS: atom_id res chain seq x y z
N MET A 1 48.00 -33.37 -51.75
CA MET A 1 48.09 -32.70 -50.43
C MET A 1 47.12 -31.52 -50.24
N LYS A 2 46.53 -30.93 -51.29
CA LYS A 2 45.53 -29.83 -51.16
C LYS A 2 44.15 -30.23 -50.60
N LYS A 3 43.80 -31.53 -50.58
CA LYS A 3 42.51 -32.02 -50.04
C LYS A 3 42.48 -32.20 -48.52
N LEU A 4 43.65 -32.23 -47.86
CA LEU A 4 43.76 -32.31 -46.40
C LEU A 4 43.66 -30.94 -45.70
N LEU A 5 43.86 -29.84 -46.45
CA LEU A 5 43.77 -28.49 -45.91
C LEU A 5 42.31 -27.98 -45.80
N LEU A 6 41.37 -28.58 -46.53
CA LEU A 6 39.94 -28.18 -46.46
C LEU A 6 39.20 -28.80 -45.28
N ALA A 7 39.63 -29.97 -44.77
CA ALA A 7 39.00 -30.62 -43.62
C ALA A 7 39.34 -29.92 -42.29
N ALA A 8 40.51 -29.28 -42.19
CA ALA A 8 40.93 -28.53 -41.01
C ALA A 8 40.23 -27.16 -40.88
N ALA A 9 39.72 -26.61 -41.99
CA ALA A 9 39.01 -25.32 -41.99
C ALA A 9 37.54 -25.44 -41.52
N PHE A 10 36.93 -26.62 -41.60
CA PHE A 10 35.54 -26.83 -41.18
C PHE A 10 35.39 -27.17 -39.69
N ALA A 11 36.47 -27.61 -39.03
CA ALA A 11 36.49 -27.91 -37.60
C ALA A 11 36.75 -26.69 -36.71
N ALA A 12 37.17 -25.55 -37.29
CA ALA A 12 37.47 -24.33 -36.54
C ALA A 12 36.27 -23.36 -36.41
N LEU A 13 35.11 -23.70 -36.98
CA LEU A 13 33.86 -22.93 -36.90
C LEU A 13 32.90 -23.44 -35.81
N SER A 14 33.36 -24.35 -34.94
CA SER A 14 32.68 -24.65 -33.69
C SER A 14 32.85 -23.48 -32.73
N SER A 15 32.18 -22.36 -33.04
CA SER A 15 31.89 -21.32 -32.08
C SER A 15 31.25 -22.02 -30.89
N ASN A 16 31.99 -22.12 -29.78
CA ASN A 16 31.39 -22.35 -28.48
C ASN A 16 30.40 -21.20 -28.32
N ALA A 17 29.14 -21.45 -28.65
CA ALA A 17 28.04 -20.70 -28.10
C ALA A 17 28.17 -20.93 -26.60
N VAL A 18 28.89 -20.03 -25.93
CA VAL A 18 28.78 -19.84 -24.51
C VAL A 18 27.29 -19.56 -24.34
N ALA A 19 26.53 -20.59 -23.98
CA ALA A 19 25.22 -20.42 -23.41
C ALA A 19 25.48 -19.63 -22.14
N GLY A 20 25.53 -18.29 -22.28
CA GLY A 20 25.57 -17.38 -21.15
C GLY A 20 24.39 -17.80 -20.30
N GLY A 21 24.68 -18.34 -19.11
CA GLY A 21 23.66 -18.89 -18.24
C GLY A 21 22.53 -17.88 -18.16
N VAL A 22 21.30 -18.34 -18.42
CA VAL A 22 20.12 -17.48 -18.37
C VAL A 22 20.15 -16.79 -17.02
N ASP A 23 20.17 -15.45 -17.02
CA ASP A 23 20.09 -14.68 -15.79
C ASP A 23 18.70 -14.86 -15.19
N VAL A 24 18.56 -15.93 -14.40
CA VAL A 24 17.32 -16.24 -13.68
C VAL A 24 17.01 -15.19 -12.62
N SER A 25 17.99 -14.36 -12.22
CA SER A 25 17.79 -13.34 -11.20
C SER A 25 16.73 -12.32 -11.61
N ALA A 26 16.62 -12.00 -12.91
CA ALA A 26 15.59 -11.11 -13.42
C ALA A 26 14.17 -11.68 -13.27
N TYR A 27 14.03 -13.01 -13.23
CA TYR A 27 12.75 -13.72 -13.13
C TYR A 27 12.37 -14.11 -11.69
N VAL A 28 13.36 -14.19 -10.78
CA VAL A 28 13.12 -14.48 -9.35
C VAL A 28 13.22 -13.25 -8.44
N ARG A 29 13.60 -12.09 -9.00
CA ARG A 29 13.68 -10.83 -8.24
C ARG A 29 12.29 -10.42 -7.80
N ARG A 30 12.15 -10.14 -6.50
CA ARG A 30 10.92 -9.58 -5.93
C ARG A 30 10.64 -8.20 -6.52
N ASP A 31 9.36 -7.90 -6.69
CA ASP A 31 8.92 -6.58 -7.11
C ASP A 31 9.49 -5.50 -6.19
N GLN A 32 10.03 -4.44 -6.79
CA GLN A 32 10.57 -3.30 -6.03
C GLN A 32 9.45 -2.43 -5.45
N PHE A 33 8.26 -2.51 -6.02
CA PHE A 33 7.04 -1.86 -5.55
C PHE A 33 5.83 -2.66 -6.03
N THR A 34 4.78 -2.75 -5.21
CA THR A 34 3.55 -3.48 -5.55
C THR A 34 2.41 -2.56 -5.99
N ASP A 35 2.51 -1.26 -5.69
CA ASP A 35 1.54 -0.24 -6.10
C ASP A 35 2.26 1.12 -6.23
N LEU A 36 1.78 1.97 -7.15
CA LEU A 36 2.32 3.27 -7.48
C LEU A 36 1.19 4.21 -7.94
N LYS A 37 0.91 5.27 -7.17
CA LYS A 37 -0.11 6.28 -7.52
C LYS A 37 0.46 7.69 -7.47
N ILE A 38 0.07 8.50 -8.45
CA ILE A 38 0.44 9.91 -8.57
C ILE A 38 -0.53 10.81 -7.81
N SER A 39 -0.03 11.84 -7.14
CA SER A 39 -0.90 12.79 -6.43
C SER A 39 -1.69 13.67 -7.39
N PRO A 40 -2.87 14.18 -6.99
CA PRO A 40 -3.55 15.26 -7.70
C PRO A 40 -2.60 16.45 -7.94
N GLY A 41 -2.53 16.92 -9.19
CA GLY A 41 -1.58 17.95 -9.62
C GLY A 41 -0.18 17.41 -9.98
N GLY A 42 0.13 16.15 -9.67
CA GLY A 42 1.31 15.46 -10.17
C GLY A 42 2.62 15.81 -9.47
N GLN A 43 2.60 16.39 -8.28
CA GLN A 43 3.85 16.79 -7.61
C GLN A 43 4.56 15.61 -6.93
N TYR A 44 3.80 14.58 -6.51
CA TYR A 44 4.32 13.44 -5.78
C TYR A 44 3.93 12.11 -6.40
N LEU A 45 4.81 11.11 -6.26
CA LEU A 45 4.51 9.69 -6.44
C LEU A 45 4.54 9.02 -5.08
N ALA A 46 3.54 8.20 -4.79
CA ALA A 46 3.56 7.31 -3.64
C ALA A 46 3.63 5.87 -4.14
N ALA A 47 4.48 5.05 -3.51
CA ALA A 47 4.67 3.65 -3.85
C ALA A 47 4.68 2.77 -2.60
N THR A 48 4.08 1.59 -2.70
CA THR A 48 4.19 0.55 -1.67
C THR A 48 5.41 -0.30 -1.95
N ILE A 49 6.38 -0.30 -1.04
CA ILE A 49 7.61 -1.07 -1.13
C ILE A 49 7.47 -2.30 -0.20
N PRO A 50 7.45 -3.54 -0.74
CA PRO A 50 7.42 -4.75 0.08
C PRO A 50 8.78 -4.99 0.73
N MET A 51 8.77 -5.25 2.04
CA MET A 51 9.94 -5.72 2.80
C MET A 51 9.75 -7.21 3.14
N GLU A 52 10.73 -7.81 3.82
CA GLU A 52 10.66 -9.22 4.21
C GLU A 52 9.46 -9.54 5.11
N ASP A 53 9.17 -8.69 6.10
CA ASP A 53 8.19 -8.93 7.16
C ASP A 53 7.15 -7.80 7.31
N ARG A 54 7.06 -6.88 6.34
CA ARG A 54 6.20 -5.69 6.38
C ARG A 54 6.15 -4.99 5.03
N SER A 55 5.45 -3.87 4.92
CA SER A 55 5.63 -2.93 3.81
C SER A 55 5.88 -1.48 4.27
N VAL A 56 6.33 -0.65 3.33
CA VAL A 56 6.58 0.78 3.54
C VAL A 56 5.88 1.57 2.44
N LEU A 57 5.18 2.65 2.78
CA LEU A 57 4.79 3.65 1.79
C LEU A 57 5.95 4.63 1.64
N ALA A 58 6.46 4.81 0.43
CA ALA A 58 7.46 5.82 0.10
C ALA A 58 6.84 6.90 -0.78
N VAL A 59 7.10 8.17 -0.45
CA VAL A 59 6.64 9.31 -1.24
C VAL A 59 7.84 10.05 -1.82
N ILE A 60 7.81 10.28 -3.13
CA ILE A 60 8.88 10.91 -3.90
C ILE A 60 8.33 12.17 -4.58
N GLU A 61 9.03 13.29 -4.43
CA GLU A 61 8.75 14.51 -5.19
C GLU A 61 9.25 14.35 -6.63
N ARG A 62 8.37 14.50 -7.63
CA ARG A 62 8.69 14.27 -9.04
C ARG A 62 9.68 15.27 -9.63
N GLY A 63 9.70 16.51 -9.13
CA GLY A 63 10.58 17.56 -9.65
C GLY A 63 12.06 17.32 -9.33
N THR A 64 12.33 16.72 -8.16
CA THR A 64 13.70 16.55 -7.64
C THR A 64 14.10 15.07 -7.49
N ASN A 65 13.15 14.14 -7.64
CA ASN A 65 13.28 12.71 -7.32
C ASN A 65 13.70 12.43 -5.88
N LYS A 66 13.47 13.39 -4.97
CA LYS A 66 13.79 13.21 -3.55
C LYS A 66 12.70 12.42 -2.85
N LEU A 67 13.11 11.47 -2.02
CA LEU A 67 12.23 10.84 -1.04
C LEU A 67 11.83 11.88 0.01
N THR A 68 10.55 12.24 0.07
CA THR A 68 10.02 13.27 0.97
C THR A 68 9.31 12.70 2.18
N GLY A 69 8.68 11.54 2.06
CA GLY A 69 7.88 10.95 3.13
C GLY A 69 7.98 9.43 3.15
N THR A 70 7.91 8.85 4.34
CA THR A 70 7.81 7.39 4.51
C THR A 70 6.82 7.02 5.60
N PHE A 71 6.06 5.95 5.39
CA PHE A 71 5.23 5.31 6.40
C PHE A 71 5.60 3.83 6.49
N LYS A 72 6.31 3.45 7.54
CA LYS A 72 6.75 2.07 7.74
C LYS A 72 5.73 1.31 8.57
N MET A 73 5.18 0.24 7.99
CA MET A 73 4.33 -0.66 8.76
C MET A 73 5.18 -1.44 9.78
N PRO A 74 4.56 -1.92 10.86
CA PRO A 74 5.21 -2.78 11.84
C PRO A 74 5.47 -4.15 11.27
N ARG A 75 6.11 -4.99 12.08
CA ARG A 75 6.26 -6.41 11.76
C ARG A 75 4.88 -7.03 11.51
N ASP A 76 4.82 -7.90 10.51
CA ASP A 76 3.66 -8.68 10.07
C ASP A 76 2.47 -7.84 9.58
N ASN A 77 2.70 -6.55 9.34
CA ASN A 77 1.69 -5.60 8.90
C ASN A 77 2.11 -4.98 7.55
N TYR A 78 1.13 -4.80 6.69
CA TYR A 78 1.30 -4.46 5.28
C TYR A 78 0.30 -3.38 4.89
N ILE A 79 0.65 -2.60 3.88
CA ILE A 79 -0.24 -1.64 3.22
C ILE A 79 -0.97 -2.44 2.15
N ALA A 80 -2.29 -2.57 2.31
CA ALA A 80 -3.12 -3.24 1.32
C ALA A 80 -3.45 -2.33 0.13
N ASP A 81 -3.71 -1.06 0.41
CA ASP A 81 -4.06 -0.06 -0.59
C ASP A 81 -3.84 1.36 -0.03
N PHE A 82 -3.78 2.37 -0.88
CA PHE A 82 -3.73 3.77 -0.46
C PHE A 82 -4.34 4.71 -1.50
N GLU A 83 -4.91 5.83 -1.09
CA GLU A 83 -5.46 6.85 -2.00
C GLU A 83 -4.98 8.24 -1.63
N TRP A 84 -4.73 9.06 -2.66
CA TRP A 84 -4.51 10.48 -2.49
C TRP A 84 -5.85 11.18 -2.28
N VAL A 85 -6.07 11.74 -1.09
CA VAL A 85 -7.26 12.56 -0.80
C VAL A 85 -7.07 14.02 -1.20
N GLY A 86 -5.84 14.39 -1.55
CA GLY A 86 -5.44 15.72 -1.98
C GLY A 86 -4.04 15.72 -2.59
N PRO A 87 -3.54 16.88 -3.04
CA PRO A 87 -2.21 16.99 -3.64
C PRO A 87 -1.07 16.52 -2.74
N GLU A 88 -1.25 16.60 -1.42
CA GLU A 88 -0.21 16.36 -0.41
C GLU A 88 -0.63 15.40 0.71
N ARG A 89 -1.82 14.80 0.65
CA ARG A 89 -2.35 13.95 1.73
C ARG A 89 -2.75 12.59 1.18
N VAL A 90 -2.24 11.54 1.81
CA VAL A 90 -2.53 10.14 1.45
C VAL A 90 -3.20 9.45 2.63
N VAL A 91 -4.18 8.60 2.33
CA VAL A 91 -4.83 7.67 3.27
C VAL A 91 -4.46 6.25 2.85
N LEU A 92 -4.10 5.39 3.79
CA LEU A 92 -3.69 4.02 3.53
C LEU A 92 -4.50 3.03 4.37
N SER A 93 -4.77 1.87 3.78
CA SER A 93 -5.45 0.73 4.39
C SER A 93 -4.43 -0.29 4.86
N ALA A 94 -4.58 -0.77 6.09
CA ALA A 94 -3.68 -1.78 6.66
C ALA A 94 -4.22 -3.20 6.48
N ALA A 95 -3.29 -4.12 6.23
CA ALA A 95 -3.50 -5.55 6.30
C ALA A 95 -2.48 -6.19 7.26
N GLU A 96 -2.84 -7.33 7.82
CA GLU A 96 -2.01 -8.10 8.74
C GLU A 96 -1.89 -9.53 8.23
N LYS A 97 -0.67 -10.08 8.30
CA LYS A 97 -0.41 -11.47 7.96
C LYS A 97 -0.59 -12.33 9.20
N PHE A 98 -1.69 -13.08 9.26
CA PHE A 98 -1.98 -13.96 10.39
C PHE A 98 -1.34 -15.35 10.20
N GLY A 99 -0.32 -15.65 11.01
CA GLY A 99 0.26 -16.99 11.11
C GLY A 99 0.73 -17.55 9.77
N SER A 100 0.21 -18.71 9.37
CA SER A 100 0.59 -19.42 8.14
C SER A 100 -0.22 -19.01 6.91
N LEU A 101 -1.07 -17.98 6.98
CA LEU A 101 -1.75 -17.48 5.78
C LEU A 101 -0.72 -16.91 4.80
N ASP A 102 -0.85 -17.24 3.52
CA ASP A 102 0.05 -16.72 2.49
C ASP A 102 -0.17 -15.22 2.25
N GLU A 103 -1.44 -14.78 2.20
CA GLU A 103 -1.81 -13.39 1.90
C GLU A 103 -2.25 -12.60 3.15
N PRO A 104 -1.73 -11.37 3.36
CA PRO A 104 -2.21 -10.45 4.38
C PRO A 104 -3.70 -10.17 4.26
N GLN A 105 -4.42 -10.15 5.38
CA GLN A 105 -5.86 -9.88 5.43
C GLN A 105 -6.10 -8.44 5.88
N LEU A 106 -7.10 -7.77 5.28
CA LEU A 106 -7.46 -6.41 5.67
C LEU A 106 -7.86 -6.36 7.15
N THR A 107 -7.31 -5.39 7.87
CA THR A 107 -7.59 -5.17 9.29
C THR A 107 -8.79 -4.26 9.53
N GLY A 108 -9.22 -3.54 8.48
CA GLY A 108 -10.18 -2.45 8.60
C GLY A 108 -9.61 -1.17 9.22
N GLU A 109 -8.29 -1.11 9.46
CA GLU A 109 -7.62 0.07 9.97
C GLU A 109 -7.21 1.01 8.83
N LEU A 110 -7.31 2.30 9.10
CA LEU A 110 -6.97 3.36 8.17
C LEU A 110 -5.98 4.32 8.81
N PHE A 111 -4.93 4.67 8.08
CA PHE A 111 -3.96 5.67 8.48
C PHE A 111 -3.92 6.79 7.45
N ALA A 112 -3.37 7.93 7.83
CA ALA A 112 -3.12 9.03 6.90
C ALA A 112 -1.82 9.73 7.21
N MET A 113 -1.13 10.21 6.19
CA MET A 113 0.05 11.06 6.34
C MET A 113 0.12 12.09 5.21
N ASN A 114 0.93 13.13 5.42
CA ASN A 114 1.29 14.06 4.36
C ASN A 114 2.38 13.47 3.44
N ALA A 115 2.58 14.09 2.27
CA ALA A 115 3.61 13.72 1.30
C ALA A 115 5.06 13.87 1.84
N ASP A 116 5.24 14.69 2.88
CA ASP A 116 6.50 14.85 3.63
C ASP A 116 6.65 13.85 4.79
N GLY A 117 5.72 12.90 4.94
CA GLY A 117 5.66 11.96 6.07
C GLY A 117 5.12 12.55 7.36
N GLY A 118 4.84 13.86 7.40
CA GLY A 118 4.31 14.56 8.56
C GLY A 118 2.83 14.27 8.81
N LYS A 119 2.37 14.68 10.00
CA LYS A 119 0.96 14.55 10.43
C LYS A 119 0.41 13.13 10.24
N ALA A 120 1.23 12.13 10.55
CA ALA A 120 0.81 10.73 10.53
C ALA A 120 -0.26 10.50 11.60
N GLU A 121 -1.39 9.91 11.22
CA GLU A 121 -2.56 9.74 12.07
C GLU A 121 -3.24 8.39 11.81
N MET A 122 -3.74 7.75 12.85
CA MET A 122 -4.62 6.59 12.74
C MET A 122 -6.05 7.10 12.74
N LEU A 123 -6.72 6.95 11.61
CA LEU A 123 -8.07 7.43 11.40
C LEU A 123 -9.12 6.44 11.92
N VAL A 124 -8.88 5.15 11.73
CA VAL A 124 -9.74 4.04 12.16
C VAL A 124 -8.85 2.92 12.69
N GLY A 125 -9.20 2.32 13.82
CA GLY A 125 -8.53 1.11 14.29
C GLY A 125 -8.82 0.74 15.74
N TYR A 126 -8.86 -0.56 16.02
CA TYR A 126 -9.30 -1.13 17.30
C TYR A 126 -8.18 -1.26 18.35
N ARG A 127 -6.92 -1.06 17.96
CA ARG A 127 -5.75 -1.26 18.82
C ARG A 127 -5.56 -0.05 19.76
N THR A 128 -6.35 -0.01 20.84
CA THR A 128 -6.61 1.18 21.65
C THR A 128 -5.71 1.42 22.86
N GLN A 129 -4.75 0.54 23.17
CA GLN A 129 -3.98 0.68 24.43
C GLN A 129 -2.48 0.98 24.27
N ASP A 130 -1.78 0.46 23.25
CA ASP A 130 -0.30 0.63 23.15
C ASP A 130 0.17 1.46 21.94
N GLY A 131 -0.69 2.36 21.46
CA GLY A 131 -0.37 3.24 20.32
C GLY A 131 -0.48 2.55 18.96
N GLY A 132 -0.85 1.26 18.91
CA GLY A 132 -1.05 0.49 17.69
C GLY A 132 0.21 0.42 16.84
N LEU A 133 0.41 -0.67 16.11
CA LEU A 133 1.52 -0.78 15.15
C LEU A 133 2.93 -0.42 15.74
N GLY A 134 3.17 -0.46 17.06
CA GLY A 134 4.43 0.06 17.64
C GLY A 134 4.73 1.53 17.34
N THR A 135 3.71 2.33 17.01
CA THR A 135 3.79 3.79 16.84
C THR A 135 3.17 4.50 18.04
N THR A 136 3.45 5.79 18.24
CA THR A 136 2.75 6.58 19.28
C THR A 136 1.35 7.05 18.83
N ILE A 137 0.85 6.57 17.68
CA ILE A 137 -0.33 7.10 16.99
C ILE A 137 -1.59 6.37 17.44
N LYS A 138 -2.41 7.03 18.26
CA LYS A 138 -3.66 6.43 18.78
C LYS A 138 -4.84 6.61 17.81
N PRO A 139 -5.78 5.64 17.78
CA PRO A 139 -7.02 5.80 17.04
C PRO A 139 -7.82 7.00 17.56
N LYS A 140 -8.54 7.67 16.67
CA LYS A 140 -9.43 8.78 17.06
C LYS A 140 -10.61 8.22 17.87
N LYS A 141 -10.96 8.92 18.96
CA LYS A 141 -12.01 8.53 19.89
C LYS A 141 -13.32 8.22 19.13
N GLY A 142 -13.85 7.00 19.30
CA GLY A 142 -15.08 6.53 18.67
C GLY A 142 -14.88 5.82 17.33
N ASN A 143 -13.70 5.95 16.71
CA ASN A 143 -13.34 5.23 15.47
C ASN A 143 -12.59 3.93 15.76
N ASP A 144 -12.57 3.51 17.02
CA ASP A 144 -11.99 2.27 17.53
C ASP A 144 -12.99 1.10 17.60
N ARG A 145 -14.25 1.38 17.23
CA ARG A 145 -15.37 0.44 17.33
C ARG A 145 -15.98 0.09 15.98
N ILE A 146 -15.22 0.29 14.91
CA ILE A 146 -15.64 0.01 13.54
C ILE A 146 -14.46 -0.63 12.80
N TRP A 147 -14.75 -1.44 11.79
CA TRP A 147 -13.81 -1.63 10.68
C TRP A 147 -14.19 -0.66 9.54
N ALA A 148 -13.19 -0.24 8.76
CA ALA A 148 -13.42 0.59 7.60
C ALA A 148 -12.56 0.19 6.40
N TYR A 149 -13.12 0.35 5.21
CA TYR A 149 -12.44 0.14 3.94
C TYR A 149 -12.51 1.39 3.10
N LEU A 150 -11.37 1.76 2.51
CA LEU A 150 -11.28 2.91 1.63
C LEU A 150 -12.13 2.69 0.39
N ILE A 151 -12.91 3.70 0.01
CA ILE A 151 -13.63 3.72 -1.27
C ILE A 151 -12.83 4.65 -2.19
N PRO A 152 -12.23 4.12 -3.27
CA PRO A 152 -11.45 4.93 -4.20
C PRO A 152 -12.24 6.13 -4.74
N THR A 153 -11.68 7.32 -4.60
CA THR A 153 -12.24 8.57 -5.13
C THR A 153 -11.18 9.27 -5.96
N PRO A 154 -11.29 9.28 -7.30
CA PRO A 154 -10.22 9.74 -8.20
C PRO A 154 -9.77 11.19 -7.99
N VAL A 155 -10.61 12.04 -7.38
CA VAL A 155 -10.28 13.42 -7.03
C VAL A 155 -10.88 13.74 -5.67
N GLY A 156 -10.04 13.71 -4.63
CA GLY A 156 -10.43 14.14 -3.28
C GLY A 156 -10.51 15.67 -3.17
N ASP A 157 -11.18 16.15 -2.12
CA ASP A 157 -11.35 17.57 -1.80
C ASP A 157 -10.16 18.18 -1.02
N GLY A 158 -9.05 17.43 -0.92
CA GLY A 158 -7.88 17.81 -0.15
C GLY A 158 -7.95 17.45 1.34
N ARG A 159 -9.12 17.00 1.82
CA ARG A 159 -9.37 16.90 3.27
C ARG A 159 -10.05 15.61 3.69
N SER A 160 -10.86 15.01 2.83
CA SER A 160 -11.69 13.88 3.19
C SER A 160 -11.57 12.71 2.23
N ALA A 161 -11.70 11.50 2.79
CA ALA A 161 -11.85 10.25 2.05
C ALA A 161 -13.29 9.76 2.16
N LEU A 162 -13.72 8.95 1.19
CA LEU A 162 -14.89 8.09 1.36
C LEU A 162 -14.46 6.73 1.88
N ILE A 163 -15.22 6.21 2.84
CA ILE A 163 -15.01 4.89 3.43
C ILE A 163 -16.34 4.14 3.51
N SER A 164 -16.26 2.82 3.38
CA SER A 164 -17.28 1.90 3.88
C SER A 164 -16.94 1.61 5.34
N ALA A 165 -17.92 1.69 6.23
CA ALA A 165 -17.74 1.40 7.65
C ALA A 165 -18.80 0.40 8.12
N GLN A 166 -18.42 -0.47 9.06
CA GLN A 166 -19.41 -1.23 9.84
C GLN A 166 -18.97 -1.29 11.30
N PRO A 167 -19.92 -1.15 12.25
CA PRO A 167 -19.64 -1.18 13.67
C PRO A 167 -19.34 -2.60 14.17
N TYR A 168 -18.48 -2.69 15.20
CA TYR A 168 -18.36 -3.87 16.04
C TYR A 168 -19.57 -3.92 16.98
N SER A 169 -20.67 -4.50 16.48
CA SER A 169 -21.94 -4.60 17.22
C SER A 169 -22.77 -5.80 16.78
N ASP A 170 -23.72 -6.20 17.62
CA ASP A 170 -24.66 -7.30 17.35
C ASP A 170 -25.68 -6.97 16.25
N ASP A 171 -25.82 -5.70 15.86
CA ASP A 171 -26.62 -5.23 14.73
C ASP A 171 -25.74 -4.54 13.66
N PRO A 172 -24.87 -5.31 12.98
CA PRO A 172 -23.93 -4.76 12.01
C PRO A 172 -24.69 -4.27 10.78
N HIS A 173 -24.45 -3.01 10.43
CA HIS A 173 -24.97 -2.41 9.20
C HIS A 173 -23.83 -1.71 8.47
N SER A 174 -23.86 -1.76 7.15
CA SER A 174 -22.89 -1.05 6.33
C SER A 174 -23.32 0.41 6.16
N SER A 175 -22.38 1.32 6.35
CA SER A 175 -22.54 2.73 6.00
C SER A 175 -21.43 3.21 5.08
N ALA A 176 -21.74 4.22 4.30
CA ALA A 176 -20.74 5.05 3.64
C ALA A 176 -20.55 6.32 4.47
N GLU A 177 -19.31 6.59 4.86
CA GLU A 177 -18.93 7.77 5.64
C GLU A 177 -17.94 8.62 4.83
N ARG A 178 -18.03 9.94 5.00
CA ARG A 178 -16.95 10.85 4.65
C ARG A 178 -16.10 11.09 5.89
N ILE A 179 -14.83 10.70 5.84
CA ILE A 179 -13.90 10.84 6.95
C ILE A 179 -12.91 11.98 6.69
N ASP A 180 -12.74 12.89 7.65
CA ASP A 180 -11.70 13.91 7.62
C ASP A 180 -10.33 13.27 7.86
N ALA A 181 -9.43 13.37 6.89
CA ALA A 181 -8.14 12.69 6.87
C ALA A 181 -7.10 13.25 7.85
N PHE A 182 -7.43 14.32 8.61
CA PHE A 182 -6.58 14.90 9.64
C PHE A 182 -7.13 14.62 11.05
N THR A 183 -8.45 14.65 11.20
CA THR A 183 -9.12 14.59 12.50
C THR A 183 -9.83 13.27 12.75
N GLY A 184 -10.06 12.46 11.72
CA GLY A 184 -10.87 11.24 11.76
C GLY A 184 -12.36 11.50 11.94
N ARG A 185 -12.83 12.75 11.96
CA ARG A 185 -14.26 13.05 12.09
C ARG A 185 -15.02 12.49 10.89
N MET A 186 -16.08 11.73 11.17
CA MET A 186 -16.92 11.12 10.15
C MET A 186 -18.22 11.90 9.97
N LYS A 187 -18.71 11.92 8.73
CA LYS A 187 -20.05 12.39 8.36
C LYS A 187 -20.71 11.33 7.48
N ARG A 188 -21.86 10.83 7.94
CA ARG A 188 -22.69 9.86 7.22
C ARG A 188 -23.08 10.39 5.85
N VAL A 189 -22.79 9.60 4.82
CA VAL A 189 -23.22 9.83 3.43
C VAL A 189 -24.42 8.94 3.13
N ALA A 190 -24.34 7.66 3.46
CA ALA A 190 -25.43 6.69 3.26
C ALA A 190 -25.37 5.56 4.29
N ILE A 191 -26.50 4.90 4.54
CA ILE A 191 -26.61 3.72 5.41
C ILE A 191 -27.45 2.67 4.70
N ALA A 192 -27.01 1.41 4.74
CA ALA A 192 -27.87 0.28 4.43
C ALA A 192 -28.91 0.14 5.55
N ARG A 193 -30.21 0.21 5.21
CA ARG A 193 -31.26 -0.06 6.19
C ARG A 193 -31.25 -1.56 6.51
N PRO A 194 -31.26 -1.98 7.78
CA PRO A 194 -31.45 -3.39 8.12
C PRO A 194 -32.82 -3.84 7.58
N SER A 195 -32.88 -5.05 7.03
CA SER A 195 -34.15 -5.67 6.64
C SER A 195 -35.02 -5.80 7.89
N ALA A 196 -36.20 -5.19 7.89
CA ALA A 196 -37.18 -5.40 8.94
C ALA A 196 -37.49 -6.91 9.01
N LYS A 197 -37.22 -7.52 10.17
CA LYS A 197 -37.73 -8.87 10.48
C LYS A 197 -39.22 -8.80 10.76
#